data_AF-A0A814N5I1-F1
#
_entry.id   AF-A0A814N5I1-F1
#
_cell.length_a   1.000
_cell.length_b   1.000
_cell.length_c   1.000
_cell.angle_alpha   90.00
_cell.angle_beta   90.00
_cell.angle_gamma   90.00
#
_symmetry.space_group_name_H-M   'P 1'
#
loop_
_entity.id
_entity.type
_entity.pdbx_description
1 polymer ?
#
loop_
_entity_poly.entity_id
_entity_poly.type
_entity_poly.pdbx_seq_one_letter_code
_entity_poly.pdbx_strand_id
1 'polypeptide(L)'
;MAASDVFQNHINGSIDKGEFCSQQIVIDLNKILNSHDSTELQKMQLEFETNGWCFVLLPPELSPQETLINELTQFFGSGVHAKSRHIGRQSTYGYSHVVDHKEGIKLLTGSYYEKFANKGLIPKTLIQPLNYLSQMFDAVTKHLVEILEQNSVFKQQFQDLSSSLVERANLPWAEEYFGMLDVVLYFNKQSGFQPPEIGQTTAEVNCVPHYDPGLLSISVLSTHEGLQLKNLISNQWVNGPVQPNVGVIWLGEAASRATNNRLKPGIHRVVYPQESNQRLTIWYELCTIEQLKSMSITGKHEKMAPGTVVFDNLPGSEPIRVLPDESKLDFLKRIESSRGLSMSKSKPPRYKLDKHVVSYPTPIKKE
;
A
#
# COMPACT_ATOMS: atom_id res chain seq x y z
N MET A 1 6.76 29.19 -4.38
CA MET A 1 6.31 30.07 -3.27
C MET A 1 6.36 29.23 -2.00
N ALA A 2 7.04 29.74 -0.99
CA ALA A 2 7.61 28.97 0.12
C ALA A 2 6.54 28.39 1.07
N ALA A 3 6.68 27.10 1.39
CA ALA A 3 5.80 26.33 2.26
C ALA A 3 6.37 26.16 3.69
N SER A 4 7.06 27.18 4.23
CA SER A 4 7.82 27.02 5.49
C SER A 4 7.18 27.59 6.76
N ASP A 5 6.08 28.35 6.69
CA ASP A 5 5.70 29.22 7.84
C ASP A 5 4.32 28.91 8.48
N VAL A 6 3.81 27.68 8.36
CA VAL A 6 2.53 27.28 9.00
C VAL A 6 2.76 26.14 10.00
N PHE A 7 3.63 26.33 10.99
CA PHE A 7 3.81 25.36 12.06
C PHE A 7 4.06 26.07 13.39
N GLN A 8 2.99 26.51 14.06
CA GLN A 8 2.93 26.65 15.51
C GLN A 8 1.52 27.07 15.94
N ASN A 9 0.73 26.11 16.43
CA ASN A 9 -0.01 26.17 17.70
C ASN A 9 -1.17 25.17 17.70
N HIS A 10 -1.37 24.55 18.88
CA HIS A 10 -2.45 23.64 19.28
C HIS A 10 -2.17 22.16 19.14
N ILE A 11 -1.63 21.51 20.19
CA ILE A 11 -2.16 20.22 20.70
C ILE A 11 -1.84 20.13 22.20
N ASN A 12 -2.86 20.26 23.06
CA ASN A 12 -2.86 19.73 24.43
C ASN A 12 -4.27 19.18 24.71
N GLY A 13 -4.52 17.98 24.19
CA GLY A 13 -5.74 17.20 24.44
C GLY A 13 -5.35 15.83 24.96
N SER A 14 -5.80 15.50 26.18
CA SER A 14 -5.61 14.20 26.82
C SER A 14 -6.34 13.11 26.03
N ILE A 15 -5.60 12.17 25.44
CA ILE A 15 -6.14 11.02 24.71
C ILE A 15 -6.56 9.94 25.72
N ASP A 16 -7.84 9.56 25.67
CA ASP A 16 -8.41 8.46 26.45
C ASP A 16 -7.95 7.11 25.86
N LYS A 17 -7.27 6.30 26.69
CA LYS A 17 -6.60 5.06 26.28
C LYS A 17 -7.59 3.88 26.34
N GLY A 18 -8.50 3.80 25.37
CA GLY A 18 -9.25 2.57 25.13
C GLY A 18 -8.31 1.42 24.77
N GLU A 19 -8.60 0.21 25.27
CA GLU A 19 -7.80 -1.04 25.22
C GLU A 19 -7.19 -1.36 23.84
N PHE A 20 -6.08 -0.70 23.51
CA PHE A 20 -5.14 -1.16 22.51
C PHE A 20 -4.22 -2.18 23.20
N CYS A 21 -4.00 -3.33 22.58
CA CYS A 21 -3.09 -4.36 23.08
C CYS A 21 -1.80 -3.69 23.59
N SER A 22 -1.58 -3.75 24.90
CA SER A 22 -0.77 -2.81 25.71
C SER A 22 0.74 -2.90 25.48
N GLN A 23 1.18 -3.33 24.30
CA GLN A 23 2.56 -3.66 23.97
C GLN A 23 3.06 -3.03 22.66
N GLN A 24 2.19 -2.45 21.82
CA GLN A 24 2.64 -1.86 20.56
C GLN A 24 3.11 -0.41 20.77
N ILE A 25 4.31 -0.10 20.30
CA ILE A 25 4.90 1.23 20.39
C ILE A 25 4.20 2.14 19.38
N VAL A 26 3.61 3.23 19.86
CA VAL A 26 3.08 4.31 19.01
C VAL A 26 4.09 5.45 18.99
N ILE A 27 4.56 5.79 17.79
CA ILE A 27 5.58 6.81 17.56
C ILE A 27 4.93 8.16 17.29
N ASP A 28 5.43 9.23 17.89
CA ASP A 28 4.90 10.57 17.64
C ASP A 28 5.51 11.17 16.37
N LEU A 29 4.77 11.11 15.26
CA LEU A 29 5.27 11.60 13.98
C LEU A 29 5.48 13.12 13.98
N ASN A 30 4.71 13.89 14.76
CA ASN A 30 4.91 15.34 14.87
C ASN A 30 6.27 15.69 15.48
N LYS A 31 6.74 14.92 16.47
CA LYS A 31 8.05 15.13 17.07
C LYS A 31 9.20 14.82 16.10
N ILE A 32 9.02 13.82 15.24
CA ILE A 32 9.99 13.55 14.16
C ILE A 32 10.00 14.72 13.18
N LEU A 33 8.84 15.12 12.65
CA LEU A 33 8.73 16.14 11.61
C LEU A 33 9.16 17.54 12.09
N ASN A 34 8.81 17.94 13.31
CA ASN A 34 9.02 19.31 13.78
C ASN A 34 10.31 19.51 14.58
N SER A 35 10.78 18.48 15.28
CA SER A 35 11.92 18.58 16.20
C SER A 35 13.03 17.58 15.94
N HIS A 36 12.89 16.73 14.91
CA HIS A 36 13.84 15.65 14.61
C HIS A 36 14.16 14.83 15.87
N ASP A 37 13.13 14.54 16.68
CA ASP A 37 13.27 13.91 17.99
C ASP A 37 13.99 12.56 17.85
N SER A 38 15.18 12.46 18.42
CA SER A 38 16.05 11.29 18.29
C SER A 38 15.45 10.04 18.94
N THR A 39 14.63 10.20 19.99
CA THR A 39 14.01 9.07 20.67
C THR A 39 12.89 8.48 19.82
N GLU A 40 12.04 9.31 19.21
CA GLU A 40 11.02 8.85 18.27
C GLU A 40 11.64 8.25 16.99
N LEU A 41 12.73 8.83 16.49
CA LEU A 41 13.50 8.27 15.37
C LEU A 41 14.09 6.89 15.67
N GLN A 42 14.68 6.69 16.85
CA GLN A 42 15.21 5.40 17.28
C GLN A 42 14.12 4.33 17.39
N LYS A 43 12.95 4.69 17.93
CA LYS A 43 11.78 3.78 17.96
C LYS A 43 11.35 3.41 16.55
N MET A 44 11.24 4.38 15.64
CA MET A 44 10.86 4.13 14.25
C MET A 44 11.87 3.22 13.54
N GLN A 45 13.16 3.48 13.69
CA GLN A 45 14.20 2.63 13.12
C GLN A 45 14.10 1.20 13.65
N LEU A 46 13.94 1.03 14.97
CA LEU A 46 13.81 -0.28 15.59
C LEU A 46 12.60 -1.05 15.04
N GLU A 47 11.44 -0.41 14.93
CA GLU A 47 10.23 -1.02 14.38
C GLU A 47 10.39 -1.37 12.90
N PHE A 48 11.04 -0.52 12.10
CA PHE A 48 11.35 -0.82 10.71
C PHE A 48 12.33 -1.98 10.53
N GLU A 49 13.34 -2.10 11.38
CA GLU A 49 14.28 -3.23 11.37
C GLU A 49 13.63 -4.53 11.85
N THR A 50 12.71 -4.42 12.82
CA THR A 50 12.05 -5.56 13.45
C THR A 50 10.91 -6.12 12.61
N ASN A 51 10.04 -5.24 12.12
CA ASN A 51 8.72 -5.57 11.57
C ASN A 51 8.54 -5.07 10.13
N GLY A 52 9.29 -4.04 9.72
CA GLY A 52 9.07 -3.33 8.47
C GLY A 52 7.85 -2.40 8.50
N TRP A 53 7.28 -2.14 9.67
CA TRP A 53 6.14 -1.25 9.87
C TRP A 53 6.10 -0.72 11.31
N CYS A 54 5.38 0.37 11.54
CA CYS A 54 5.18 0.95 12.85
C CYS A 54 3.85 1.71 12.96
N PHE A 55 3.33 1.86 14.18
CA PHE A 55 2.19 2.72 14.47
C PHE A 55 2.64 4.13 14.79
N VAL A 56 1.86 5.11 14.33
CA VAL A 56 2.20 6.53 14.48
C VAL A 56 1.02 7.35 14.97
N LEU A 57 1.26 8.31 15.86
CA LEU A 57 0.35 9.43 16.06
C LEU A 57 0.47 10.34 14.83
N LEU A 58 -0.64 10.56 14.15
CA LEU A 58 -0.67 11.33 12.92
C LEU A 58 -0.55 12.83 13.20
N PRO A 59 0.16 13.58 12.35
CA PRO A 59 0.04 15.03 12.32
C PRO A 59 -1.40 15.42 11.92
N PRO A 60 -1.97 16.52 12.45
CA PRO A 60 -3.33 16.96 12.11
C PRO A 60 -3.58 17.08 10.61
N GLU A 61 -2.55 17.44 9.83
CA GLU A 61 -2.57 17.61 8.38
C GLU A 61 -2.89 16.30 7.64
N LEU A 62 -2.54 15.15 8.21
CA LEU A 62 -2.83 13.83 7.65
C LEU A 62 -4.13 13.21 8.16
N SER A 63 -4.78 13.83 9.14
CA SER A 63 -6.04 13.34 9.70
C SER A 63 -7.19 13.73 8.77
N PRO A 64 -7.88 12.77 8.11
CA PRO A 64 -8.96 13.11 7.19
C PRO A 64 -10.09 13.82 7.92
N GLN A 65 -10.53 14.95 7.38
CA GLN A 65 -11.65 15.69 7.94
C GLN A 65 -12.95 14.88 7.85
N GLU A 66 -13.82 15.03 8.84
CA GLU A 66 -15.12 14.33 8.89
C GLU A 66 -15.96 14.59 7.62
N THR A 67 -15.89 15.80 7.07
CA THR A 67 -16.53 16.18 5.81
C THR A 67 -16.08 15.30 4.65
N LEU A 68 -14.77 15.06 4.50
CA LEU A 68 -14.23 14.16 3.47
C LEU A 68 -14.73 12.73 3.66
N ILE A 69 -14.76 12.23 4.91
CA ILE A 69 -15.25 10.88 5.22
C ILE A 69 -16.72 10.74 4.84
N ASN A 70 -17.55 11.74 5.17
CA ASN A 70 -18.97 11.77 4.83
C ASN A 70 -19.19 11.82 3.32
N GLU A 71 -18.43 12.65 2.59
CA GLU A 71 -18.52 12.73 1.12
C GLU A 71 -18.08 11.44 0.43
N LEU A 72 -17.03 10.78 0.92
CA LEU A 72 -16.59 9.47 0.43
C LEU A 72 -17.66 8.41 0.67
N THR A 73 -18.23 8.39 1.87
CA THR A 73 -19.32 7.47 2.25
C THR A 73 -20.54 7.68 1.35
N GLN A 74 -20.94 8.93 1.12
CA GLN A 74 -22.02 9.28 0.20
C GLN A 74 -21.71 8.86 -1.25
N PHE A 75 -20.48 9.10 -1.71
CA PHE A 75 -20.06 8.71 -3.05
C PHE A 75 -20.15 7.20 -3.25
N PHE A 76 -19.59 6.40 -2.34
CA PHE A 76 -19.63 4.94 -2.46
C PHE A 76 -21.05 4.37 -2.27
N GLY A 77 -21.88 5.00 -1.44
CA GLY A 77 -23.30 4.69 -1.31
C GLY A 77 -24.15 5.05 -2.54
N SER A 78 -23.60 5.79 -3.51
CA SER A 78 -24.30 6.14 -4.74
C SER A 78 -24.41 4.95 -5.72
N GLY A 79 -25.42 5.00 -6.60
CA GLY A 79 -25.66 3.95 -7.59
C GLY A 79 -24.50 3.77 -8.57
N VAL A 80 -24.31 2.54 -9.09
CA VAL A 80 -23.22 2.18 -10.00
C VAL A 80 -23.10 3.13 -11.20
N HIS A 81 -24.22 3.59 -11.77
CA HIS A 81 -24.23 4.54 -12.88
C HIS A 81 -23.63 5.92 -12.56
N ALA A 82 -23.72 6.37 -11.31
CA ALA A 82 -23.10 7.63 -10.88
C ALA A 82 -21.59 7.43 -10.77
N LYS A 83 -21.16 6.35 -10.10
CA LYS A 83 -19.75 6.02 -9.88
C LYS A 83 -19.01 5.69 -11.18
N SER A 84 -19.65 4.99 -12.12
CA SER A 84 -19.04 4.55 -13.37
C SER A 84 -18.57 5.68 -14.29
N ARG A 85 -19.05 6.92 -14.08
CA ARG A 85 -18.61 8.12 -14.81
C ARG A 85 -17.16 8.49 -14.52
N HIS A 86 -16.62 7.99 -13.41
CA HIS A 86 -15.28 8.29 -12.92
C HIS A 86 -14.27 7.17 -13.24
N ILE A 87 -14.63 6.18 -14.06
CA ILE A 87 -13.74 5.09 -14.47
C ILE A 87 -12.78 5.56 -15.55
N GLY A 88 -11.47 5.39 -15.30
CA GLY A 88 -10.45 5.57 -16.32
C GLY A 88 -10.47 4.44 -17.36
N ARG A 89 -11.05 4.67 -18.54
CA ARG A 89 -11.16 3.65 -19.62
C ARG A 89 -9.82 3.04 -20.05
N GLN A 90 -8.73 3.77 -19.87
CA GLN A 90 -7.37 3.40 -20.27
C GLN A 90 -6.40 3.47 -19.09
N SER A 91 -6.87 3.41 -17.85
CA SER A 91 -5.98 3.50 -16.69
C SER A 91 -6.51 2.69 -15.52
N THR A 92 -5.62 2.35 -14.59
CA THR A 92 -6.00 1.83 -13.28
C THR A 92 -6.40 2.94 -12.30
N TYR A 93 -6.41 4.19 -12.75
CA TYR A 93 -6.74 5.39 -11.98
C TYR A 93 -8.21 5.81 -12.13
N GLY A 94 -8.67 6.59 -11.15
CA GLY A 94 -10.06 6.98 -10.98
C GLY A 94 -10.84 5.97 -10.14
N TYR A 95 -12.16 5.96 -10.30
CA TYR A 95 -13.02 4.96 -9.68
C TYR A 95 -12.82 3.59 -10.32
N SER A 96 -12.77 2.56 -9.49
CA SER A 96 -12.71 1.18 -9.92
C SER A 96 -13.61 0.30 -9.06
N HIS A 97 -14.36 -0.57 -9.74
CA HIS A 97 -15.15 -1.64 -9.16
C HIS A 97 -14.70 -2.92 -9.85
N VAL A 98 -13.48 -3.36 -9.52
CA VAL A 98 -12.80 -4.45 -10.23
C VAL A 98 -13.36 -5.81 -9.79
N VAL A 99 -13.85 -5.89 -8.56
CA VAL A 99 -14.18 -7.14 -7.89
C VAL A 99 -15.44 -6.96 -7.05
N ASP A 100 -16.00 -8.07 -6.64
CA ASP A 100 -17.28 -8.14 -5.95
C ASP A 100 -17.21 -7.80 -4.45
N HIS A 101 -16.01 -7.65 -3.89
CA HIS A 101 -15.75 -7.44 -2.46
C HIS A 101 -15.05 -6.09 -2.14
N LYS A 102 -14.77 -5.25 -3.13
CA LYS A 102 -14.28 -3.88 -2.89
C LYS A 102 -14.50 -2.97 -4.10
N GLU A 103 -14.55 -1.68 -3.80
CA GLU A 103 -14.42 -0.61 -4.77
C GLU A 103 -13.48 0.47 -4.25
N GLY A 104 -12.97 1.34 -5.12
CA GLY A 104 -12.06 2.38 -4.68
C GLY A 104 -11.80 3.48 -5.70
N ILE A 105 -11.18 4.55 -5.22
CA ILE A 105 -10.64 5.66 -6.01
C ILE A 105 -9.13 5.61 -5.88
N LYS A 106 -8.43 5.52 -7.01
CA LYS A 106 -6.96 5.51 -7.06
C LYS A 106 -6.45 6.69 -7.86
N LEU A 107 -5.56 7.49 -7.28
CA LEU A 107 -5.06 8.73 -7.88
C LEU A 107 -3.55 8.82 -7.67
N LEU A 108 -2.82 9.14 -8.72
CA LEU A 108 -1.50 9.76 -8.56
C LEU A 108 -1.65 11.21 -8.10
N THR A 109 -0.74 11.65 -7.23
CA THR A 109 -0.73 13.00 -6.67
C THR A 109 -0.02 14.01 -7.58
N GLY A 110 0.15 15.23 -7.10
CA GLY A 110 0.86 16.30 -7.83
C GLY A 110 0.26 16.66 -9.18
N SER A 111 1.13 16.82 -10.18
CA SER A 111 0.72 17.23 -11.52
C SER A 111 -0.23 16.24 -12.21
N TYR A 112 -0.31 14.99 -11.73
CA TYR A 112 -1.26 14.00 -12.24
C TYR A 112 -2.67 14.22 -11.68
N TYR A 113 -2.78 14.74 -10.46
CA TYR A 113 -4.06 14.96 -9.80
C TYR A 113 -4.96 15.89 -10.61
N GLU A 114 -4.42 17.04 -11.04
CA GLU A 114 -5.15 18.01 -11.86
C GLU A 114 -5.60 17.40 -13.20
N LYS A 115 -4.75 16.57 -13.82
CA LYS A 115 -5.10 15.85 -15.05
C LYS A 115 -6.28 14.90 -14.81
N PHE A 116 -6.39 14.25 -13.65
CA PHE A 116 -7.51 13.37 -13.31
C PHE A 116 -8.77 14.14 -13.00
N ALA A 117 -8.67 15.26 -12.27
CA ALA A 117 -9.79 16.16 -12.00
C ALA A 117 -10.40 16.69 -13.32
N ASN A 118 -9.56 17.20 -14.22
CA ASN A 118 -9.97 17.74 -15.52
C ASN A 118 -10.58 16.68 -16.46
N LYS A 119 -10.14 15.41 -16.33
CA LYS A 119 -10.73 14.27 -17.05
C LYS A 119 -12.03 13.75 -16.41
N GLY A 120 -12.47 14.32 -15.29
CA GLY A 120 -13.65 13.87 -14.56
C GLY A 120 -13.49 12.51 -13.88
N LEU A 121 -12.26 12.07 -13.59
CA LEU A 121 -12.00 10.80 -12.88
C LEU A 121 -12.21 10.92 -11.37
N ILE A 122 -12.48 12.14 -10.88
CA ILE A 122 -12.72 12.44 -9.47
C ILE A 122 -14.12 13.07 -9.37
N PRO A 123 -14.98 12.60 -8.45
CA PRO A 123 -16.27 13.22 -8.17
C PRO A 123 -16.09 14.68 -7.77
N LYS A 124 -16.93 15.59 -8.28
CA LYS A 124 -16.75 17.04 -8.11
C LYS A 124 -16.64 17.48 -6.65
N THR A 125 -17.43 16.88 -5.76
CA THR A 125 -17.40 17.16 -4.32
C THR A 125 -16.06 16.78 -3.70
N LEU A 126 -15.46 15.68 -4.16
CA LEU A 126 -14.21 15.14 -3.63
C LEU A 126 -12.94 15.79 -4.19
N ILE A 127 -13.01 16.62 -5.23
CA ILE A 127 -11.83 17.20 -5.88
C ILE A 127 -10.99 18.02 -4.88
N GLN A 128 -11.59 18.96 -4.18
CA GLN A 128 -10.84 19.81 -3.25
C GLN A 128 -10.31 19.05 -2.04
N PRO A 129 -11.13 18.27 -1.29
CA PRO A 129 -10.62 17.61 -0.08
C PRO A 129 -9.62 16.49 -0.38
N LEU A 130 -9.77 15.74 -1.47
CA LEU A 130 -8.74 14.75 -1.86
C LEU A 130 -7.46 15.43 -2.37
N ASN A 131 -7.54 16.58 -3.05
CA ASN A 131 -6.35 17.32 -3.48
C ASN A 131 -5.56 17.83 -2.27
N TYR A 132 -6.26 18.42 -1.31
CA TYR A 132 -5.65 18.87 -0.05
C TYR A 132 -4.95 17.71 0.66
N LEU A 133 -5.64 16.58 0.86
CA LEU A 133 -5.05 15.42 1.52
C LEU A 133 -3.85 14.86 0.73
N SER A 134 -3.93 14.82 -0.60
CA SER A 134 -2.81 14.40 -1.47
C SER A 134 -1.57 15.27 -1.26
N GLN A 135 -1.75 16.60 -1.24
CA GLN A 135 -0.66 17.54 -1.03
C GLN A 135 -0.04 17.41 0.35
N MET A 136 -0.85 17.19 1.39
CA MET A 136 -0.35 16.94 2.75
C MET A 136 0.44 15.64 2.82
N PHE A 137 -0.02 14.57 2.17
CA PHE A 137 0.75 13.33 2.07
C PHE A 137 2.08 13.53 1.36
N ASP A 138 2.09 14.23 0.23
CA ASP A 138 3.32 14.49 -0.51
C ASP A 138 4.31 15.29 0.34
N ALA A 139 3.87 16.37 0.98
CA ALA A 139 4.71 17.23 1.81
C ALA A 139 5.27 16.49 3.04
N VAL A 140 4.39 15.83 3.80
CA VAL A 140 4.79 15.09 5.01
C VAL A 140 5.71 13.92 4.67
N THR A 141 5.39 13.16 3.62
CA THR A 141 6.23 12.01 3.23
C THR A 141 7.59 12.46 2.74
N LYS A 142 7.66 13.54 1.96
CA LYS A 142 8.93 14.10 1.49
C LYS A 142 9.81 14.50 2.66
N HIS A 143 9.27 15.27 3.59
CA HIS A 143 9.98 15.72 4.79
C HIS A 143 10.42 14.55 5.67
N LEU A 144 9.54 13.57 5.88
CA LEU A 144 9.86 12.36 6.62
C LEU A 144 11.05 11.61 6.01
N VAL A 145 11.05 11.39 4.69
CA VAL A 145 12.15 10.69 3.99
C VAL A 145 13.47 11.46 4.11
N GLU A 146 13.44 12.79 4.01
CA GLU A 146 14.63 13.63 4.21
C GLU A 146 15.20 13.47 5.63
N ILE A 147 14.35 13.52 6.66
CA ILE A 147 14.75 13.30 8.05
C ILE A 147 15.32 11.88 8.24
N LEU A 148 14.65 10.85 7.72
CA LEU A 148 15.07 9.47 7.87
C LEU A 148 16.42 9.19 7.19
N GLU A 149 16.68 9.81 6.04
CA GLU A 149 17.98 9.69 5.35
C GLU A 149 19.09 10.43 6.12
N GLN A 150 18.84 11.67 6.58
CA GLN A 150 19.79 12.45 7.39
C GLN A 150 20.19 11.70 8.67
N ASN A 151 19.22 11.02 9.29
CA ASN A 151 19.41 10.24 10.51
C ASN A 151 19.84 8.78 10.25
N SER A 152 20.23 8.47 9.01
CA SER A 152 20.81 7.17 8.65
C SER A 152 19.88 5.96 8.82
N VAL A 153 18.57 6.18 8.94
CA VAL A 153 17.58 5.11 9.07
C VAL A 153 17.58 4.20 7.84
N PHE A 154 17.90 4.75 6.65
CA PHE A 154 18.03 4.00 5.39
C PHE A 154 19.48 3.76 4.93
N LYS A 155 20.50 4.07 5.75
CA LYS A 155 21.89 3.82 5.35
C LYS A 155 22.23 2.34 5.40
N GLN A 156 23.12 1.91 4.50
CA GLN A 156 23.71 0.57 4.54
C GLN A 156 24.95 0.60 5.44
N GLN A 157 25.22 -0.48 6.17
CA GLN A 157 26.39 -0.55 7.07
C GLN A 157 27.74 -0.57 6.34
N PHE A 158 27.79 -0.97 5.05
CA PHE A 158 29.05 -1.36 4.39
C PHE A 158 29.20 -0.93 2.92
N GLN A 159 28.48 0.09 2.43
CA GLN A 159 28.64 0.58 1.05
C GLN A 159 28.96 2.07 0.98
N ASP A 160 29.73 2.40 -0.06
CA ASP A 160 30.12 3.76 -0.42
C ASP A 160 28.87 4.61 -0.67
N LEU A 161 28.65 5.62 0.17
CA LEU A 161 27.43 6.42 0.30
C LEU A 161 27.28 7.48 -0.80
N SER A 162 27.86 7.26 -1.99
CA SER A 162 27.84 8.27 -3.05
C SER A 162 26.45 8.46 -3.66
N SER A 163 25.54 7.50 -3.51
CA SER A 163 24.15 7.58 -4.02
C SER A 163 23.13 7.87 -2.92
N SER A 164 22.25 8.83 -3.19
CA SER A 164 21.15 9.22 -2.30
C SER A 164 20.08 8.12 -2.19
N LEU A 165 19.27 8.11 -1.12
CA LEU A 165 18.10 7.23 -1.02
C LEU A 165 17.16 7.34 -2.23
N VAL A 166 17.00 8.56 -2.76
CA VAL A 166 16.21 8.83 -3.96
C VAL A 166 16.65 7.96 -5.13
N GLU A 167 17.96 7.93 -5.39
CA GLU A 167 18.55 7.13 -6.47
C GLU A 167 18.45 5.64 -6.15
N ARG A 168 18.84 5.23 -4.93
CA ARG A 168 18.83 3.82 -4.50
C ARG A 168 17.43 3.19 -4.53
N ALA A 169 16.40 3.96 -4.21
CA ALA A 169 15.01 3.52 -4.22
C ALA A 169 14.28 3.84 -5.55
N ASN A 170 14.95 4.45 -6.53
CA ASN A 170 14.39 4.83 -7.82
C ASN A 170 13.12 5.71 -7.69
N LEU A 171 13.22 6.78 -6.89
CA LEU A 171 12.11 7.68 -6.59
C LEU A 171 12.00 8.82 -7.63
N PRO A 172 10.78 9.21 -8.04
CA PRO A 172 10.54 10.36 -8.92
C PRO A 172 10.75 11.75 -8.24
N TRP A 173 11.81 11.93 -7.45
CA TRP A 173 11.98 13.09 -6.56
C TRP A 173 12.03 14.47 -7.25
N ALA A 174 12.43 14.49 -8.53
CA ALA A 174 12.49 15.70 -9.34
C ALA A 174 11.14 16.07 -9.98
N GLU A 175 10.17 15.15 -10.00
CA GLU A 175 8.82 15.46 -10.46
C GLU A 175 8.04 16.16 -9.34
N GLU A 176 7.27 17.20 -9.69
CA GLU A 176 6.33 17.84 -8.77
C GLU A 176 5.21 16.84 -8.42
N TYR A 177 5.48 16.13 -7.32
CA TYR A 177 4.64 15.18 -6.58
C TYR A 177 4.19 13.91 -7.32
N PHE A 178 4.38 12.75 -6.67
CA PHE A 178 4.48 11.47 -7.36
C PHE A 178 4.02 10.25 -6.54
N GLY A 179 3.29 10.45 -5.46
CA GLY A 179 2.70 9.35 -4.72
C GLY A 179 1.41 8.83 -5.34
N MET A 180 0.87 7.79 -4.72
CA MET A 180 -0.41 7.20 -5.08
C MET A 180 -1.33 7.21 -3.87
N LEU A 181 -2.41 7.99 -3.95
CA LEU A 181 -3.51 7.98 -3.01
C LEU A 181 -4.52 6.90 -3.41
N ASP A 182 -4.82 6.02 -2.46
CA ASP A 182 -5.82 4.97 -2.58
C ASP A 182 -6.89 5.16 -1.51
N VAL A 183 -8.14 5.26 -1.95
CA VAL A 183 -9.33 5.26 -1.10
C VAL A 183 -10.15 4.02 -1.44
N VAL A 184 -10.37 3.14 -0.47
CA VAL A 184 -11.00 1.84 -0.71
C VAL A 184 -12.16 1.62 0.23
N LEU A 185 -13.30 1.21 -0.32
CA LEU A 185 -14.42 0.65 0.41
C LEU A 185 -14.47 -0.86 0.18
N TYR A 186 -14.28 -1.63 1.24
CA TYR A 186 -14.48 -3.08 1.22
C TYR A 186 -15.94 -3.44 1.50
N PHE A 187 -16.47 -4.40 0.76
CA PHE A 187 -17.77 -5.01 0.99
C PHE A 187 -17.56 -6.36 1.69
N ASN A 188 -17.79 -6.39 2.99
CA ASN A 188 -17.52 -7.57 3.79
C ASN A 188 -18.67 -8.56 3.62
N LYS A 189 -18.50 -9.48 2.68
CA LYS A 189 -19.49 -10.52 2.38
C LYS A 189 -19.57 -11.61 3.45
N GLN A 190 -18.56 -11.69 4.29
CA GLN A 190 -18.47 -12.61 5.40
C GLN A 190 -18.37 -11.80 6.69
N SER A 191 -19.26 -12.05 7.64
CA SER A 191 -19.24 -11.49 8.99
C SER A 191 -19.13 -12.62 10.01
N GLY A 192 -18.47 -12.40 11.15
CA GLY A 192 -18.34 -13.38 12.22
C GLY A 192 -17.28 -14.48 11.99
N PHE A 193 -16.34 -14.27 11.06
CA PHE A 193 -15.28 -15.24 10.75
C PHE A 193 -14.04 -15.02 11.64
N GLN A 194 -13.48 -16.10 12.19
CA GLN A 194 -12.13 -16.06 12.79
C GLN A 194 -11.11 -15.94 11.65
N PRO A 195 -10.25 -14.90 11.62
CA PRO A 195 -9.31 -14.74 10.53
C PRO A 195 -8.44 -15.99 10.32
N PRO A 196 -8.25 -16.44 9.07
CA PRO A 196 -7.40 -17.60 8.79
C PRO A 196 -5.96 -17.33 9.24
N GLU A 197 -5.17 -18.36 9.48
CA GLU A 197 -3.74 -18.20 9.80
C GLU A 197 -2.97 -17.55 8.63
N ILE A 198 -3.29 -17.95 7.40
CA ILE A 198 -2.61 -17.46 6.18
C ILE A 198 -3.51 -16.46 5.45
N GLY A 199 -4.70 -16.87 5.01
CA GLY A 199 -5.59 -16.04 4.19
C GLY A 199 -5.10 -15.96 2.75
N GLN A 200 -5.16 -17.08 2.05
CA GLN A 200 -4.64 -17.20 0.70
C GLN A 200 -5.61 -16.62 -0.34
N THR A 201 -6.90 -16.56 -0.10
CA THR A 201 -7.87 -16.12 -1.14
C THR A 201 -8.87 -15.10 -0.62
N THR A 202 -9.58 -14.46 -1.56
CA THR A 202 -10.69 -13.56 -1.26
C THR A 202 -11.87 -14.24 -0.57
N ALA A 203 -11.92 -15.58 -0.57
CA ALA A 203 -12.89 -16.33 0.22
C ALA A 203 -12.58 -16.30 1.72
N GLU A 204 -11.40 -15.85 2.15
CA GLU A 204 -11.00 -15.84 3.57
C GLU A 204 -10.63 -14.45 4.07
N VAL A 205 -10.14 -13.58 3.17
CA VAL A 205 -9.66 -12.22 3.49
C VAL A 205 -9.99 -11.27 2.34
N ASN A 206 -10.34 -10.01 2.62
CA ASN A 206 -10.54 -8.98 1.60
C ASN A 206 -9.28 -8.69 0.75
N CYS A 207 -8.09 -8.87 1.33
CA CYS A 207 -6.82 -8.75 0.62
C CYS A 207 -5.80 -9.69 1.27
N VAL A 208 -5.16 -10.53 0.46
CA VAL A 208 -4.22 -11.56 0.93
C VAL A 208 -2.93 -10.94 1.50
N PRO A 209 -2.14 -11.70 2.28
CA PRO A 209 -0.80 -11.30 2.66
C PRO A 209 0.03 -10.85 1.47
N HIS A 210 0.52 -9.62 1.53
CA HIS A 210 1.40 -9.05 0.53
C HIS A 210 2.28 -7.96 1.13
N TYR A 211 3.19 -7.45 0.32
CA TYR A 211 3.85 -6.18 0.60
C TYR A 211 3.84 -5.28 -0.64
N ASP A 212 3.97 -3.99 -0.39
CA ASP A 212 3.92 -2.95 -1.42
C ASP A 212 5.25 -2.81 -2.16
N PRO A 213 5.25 -2.47 -3.47
CA PRO A 213 6.47 -2.31 -4.25
C PRO A 213 7.21 -0.97 -4.04
N GLY A 214 6.54 0.07 -3.54
CA GLY A 214 7.07 1.40 -3.29
C GLY A 214 8.14 1.48 -2.20
N LEU A 215 8.49 2.69 -1.77
CA LEU A 215 9.42 2.88 -0.64
C LEU A 215 8.72 2.67 0.69
N LEU A 216 7.60 3.35 0.89
CA LEU A 216 6.79 3.26 2.09
C LEU A 216 5.35 3.64 1.77
N SER A 217 4.44 3.21 2.64
CA SER A 217 3.03 3.59 2.60
C SER A 217 2.59 4.13 3.96
N ILE A 218 1.62 5.03 3.96
CA ILE A 218 1.02 5.63 5.16
C ILE A 218 -0.49 5.40 5.10
N SER A 219 -1.06 4.65 6.05
CA SER A 219 -2.50 4.55 6.26
C SER A 219 -2.95 5.52 7.34
N VAL A 220 -3.96 6.33 7.03
CA VAL A 220 -4.46 7.39 7.92
C VAL A 220 -5.91 7.21 8.34
N LEU A 221 -6.65 6.29 7.70
CA LEU A 221 -8.04 6.03 8.03
C LEU A 221 -8.37 4.55 7.91
N SER A 222 -9.10 4.07 8.90
CA SER A 222 -9.80 2.79 8.89
C SER A 222 -11.09 2.95 9.69
N THR A 223 -12.26 2.85 9.07
CA THR A 223 -13.53 3.01 9.80
C THR A 223 -13.89 1.80 10.67
N HIS A 224 -13.32 0.64 10.36
CA HIS A 224 -13.51 -0.62 11.09
C HIS A 224 -12.20 -1.42 11.08
N GLU A 225 -12.09 -2.41 11.95
CA GLU A 225 -11.00 -3.39 11.98
C GLU A 225 -10.86 -4.13 10.64
N GLY A 226 -9.70 -4.72 10.39
CA GLY A 226 -9.49 -5.56 9.21
C GLY A 226 -8.07 -5.52 8.68
N LEU A 227 -7.40 -4.36 8.72
CA LEU A 227 -5.97 -4.31 8.42
C LEU A 227 -5.22 -5.15 9.47
N GLN A 228 -4.36 -6.05 9.00
CA GLN A 228 -3.45 -6.81 9.85
C GLN A 228 -2.04 -6.74 9.30
N LEU A 229 -1.05 -6.57 10.18
CA LEU A 229 0.35 -6.49 9.86
C LEU A 229 1.10 -7.66 10.49
N LYS A 230 2.06 -8.22 9.77
CA LYS A 230 2.82 -9.37 10.25
C LYS A 230 3.96 -8.90 11.15
N ASN A 231 3.98 -9.33 12.40
CA ASN A 231 5.18 -9.23 13.24
C ASN A 231 6.16 -10.32 12.81
N LEU A 232 7.33 -9.93 12.29
CA LEU A 232 8.26 -10.86 11.65
C LEU A 232 9.02 -11.74 12.67
N ILE A 233 9.16 -11.29 13.92
CA ILE A 233 9.84 -12.05 14.98
C ILE A 233 8.91 -13.15 15.53
N SER A 234 7.71 -12.78 15.95
CA SER A 234 6.74 -13.71 16.57
C SER A 234 5.95 -14.52 15.54
N ASN A 235 6.04 -14.14 14.27
CA ASN A 235 5.22 -14.69 13.19
C ASN A 235 3.70 -14.56 13.45
N GLN A 236 3.28 -13.56 14.22
CA GLN A 236 1.87 -13.28 14.52
C GLN A 236 1.32 -12.11 13.70
N TRP A 237 0.01 -12.11 13.49
CA TRP A 237 -0.71 -10.99 12.87
C TRP A 237 -1.15 -9.99 13.94
N VAL A 238 -0.84 -8.72 13.75
CA VAL A 238 -1.19 -7.61 14.63
C VAL A 238 -2.27 -6.76 13.95
N ASN A 239 -3.36 -6.48 14.66
CA ASN A 239 -4.42 -5.62 14.14
C ASN A 239 -3.94 -4.18 13.97
N GLY A 240 -4.27 -3.57 12.84
CA GLY A 240 -4.05 -2.14 12.60
C GLY A 240 -5.00 -1.26 13.43
N PRO A 241 -4.66 0.03 13.61
CA PRO A 241 -5.47 0.99 14.34
C PRO A 241 -6.76 1.33 13.62
N VAL A 242 -7.77 1.67 14.42
CA VAL A 242 -9.07 2.23 14.01
C VAL A 242 -9.28 3.64 14.58
N GLN A 243 -8.38 4.08 15.46
CA GLN A 243 -8.43 5.39 16.10
C GLN A 243 -8.12 6.48 15.06
N PRO A 244 -8.91 7.57 14.97
CA PRO A 244 -8.77 8.60 13.93
C PRO A 244 -7.41 9.30 13.87
N ASN A 245 -6.66 9.31 14.98
CA ASN A 245 -5.36 9.97 15.10
C ASN A 245 -4.17 9.00 15.12
N VAL A 246 -4.41 7.71 14.90
CA VAL A 246 -3.36 6.69 14.85
C VAL A 246 -3.32 6.09 13.45
N GLY A 247 -2.18 6.24 12.81
CA GLY A 247 -1.91 5.67 11.49
C GLY A 247 -0.92 4.52 11.56
N VAL A 248 -0.61 4.00 10.38
CA VAL A 248 0.44 3.00 10.20
C VAL A 248 1.35 3.44 9.08
N ILE A 249 2.66 3.32 9.29
CA ILE A 249 3.66 3.42 8.24
C ILE A 249 4.24 2.04 8.02
N TRP A 250 4.28 1.55 6.79
CA TRP A 250 4.99 0.32 6.45
C TRP A 250 5.92 0.54 5.28
N LEU A 251 7.03 -0.19 5.30
CA LEU A 251 8.03 -0.18 4.25
C LEU A 251 7.56 -1.04 3.09
N GLY A 252 7.78 -0.54 1.89
CA GLY A 252 7.67 -1.32 0.68
C GLY A 252 9.00 -1.97 0.30
N GLU A 253 8.98 -2.70 -0.80
CA GLU A 253 10.14 -3.43 -1.28
C GLU A 253 11.30 -2.52 -1.71
N ALA A 254 11.01 -1.30 -2.19
CA ALA A 254 12.08 -0.38 -2.58
C ALA A 254 12.96 0.00 -1.39
N ALA A 255 12.41 0.05 -0.17
CA ALA A 255 13.21 0.23 1.05
C ALA A 255 14.13 -0.97 1.30
N SER A 256 13.65 -2.19 1.08
CA SER A 256 14.46 -3.41 1.19
C SER A 256 15.60 -3.41 0.18
N ARG A 257 15.34 -3.06 -1.09
CA ARG A 257 16.38 -2.94 -2.11
C ARG A 257 17.40 -1.85 -1.76
N ALA A 258 16.92 -0.66 -1.40
CA ALA A 258 17.78 0.48 -1.07
C ALA A 258 18.70 0.21 0.13
N THR A 259 18.26 -0.63 1.07
CA THR A 259 19.01 -0.98 2.28
C THR A 259 19.69 -2.34 2.23
N ASN A 260 19.78 -2.96 1.04
CA ASN A 260 20.33 -4.30 0.85
C ASN A 260 19.74 -5.33 1.85
N ASN A 261 18.41 -5.30 1.96
CA ASN A 261 17.60 -6.16 2.81
C ASN A 261 17.82 -6.01 4.33
N ARG A 262 18.49 -4.94 4.81
CA ARG A 262 18.51 -4.61 6.24
C ARG A 262 17.10 -4.31 6.74
N LEU A 263 16.40 -3.41 6.04
CA LEU A 263 14.99 -3.16 6.31
C LEU A 263 14.15 -4.12 5.47
N LYS A 264 13.19 -4.81 6.10
CA LYS A 264 12.26 -5.70 5.39
C LYS A 264 10.99 -4.95 5.02
N PRO A 265 10.31 -5.34 3.92
CA PRO A 265 9.01 -4.77 3.63
C PRO A 265 7.98 -5.23 4.65
N GLY A 266 7.06 -4.35 5.04
CA GLY A 266 5.97 -4.66 5.97
C GLY A 266 4.92 -5.53 5.29
N ILE A 267 4.82 -6.79 5.73
CA ILE A 267 3.80 -7.73 5.23
C ILE A 267 2.47 -7.40 5.89
N HIS A 268 1.43 -7.23 5.09
CA HIS A 268 0.10 -6.89 5.57
C HIS A 268 -0.99 -7.62 4.78
N ARG A 269 -2.18 -7.70 5.36
CA ARG A 269 -3.40 -8.26 4.78
C ARG A 269 -4.61 -7.48 5.24
N VAL A 270 -5.76 -7.68 4.58
CA VAL A 270 -7.04 -7.11 5.01
C VAL A 270 -8.01 -8.25 5.24
N VAL A 271 -8.37 -8.52 6.49
CA VAL A 271 -9.36 -9.54 6.86
C VAL A 271 -10.76 -8.93 6.86
N TYR A 272 -11.77 -9.79 6.93
CA TYR A 272 -13.14 -9.34 7.15
C TYR A 272 -13.29 -8.84 8.59
N PRO A 273 -13.84 -7.63 8.81
CA PRO A 273 -14.24 -7.20 10.16
C PRO A 273 -15.29 -8.12 10.75
N GLN A 274 -15.34 -8.16 12.06
CA GLN A 274 -16.30 -8.93 12.84
C GLN A 274 -17.67 -8.25 12.87
N GLU A 275 -17.70 -6.92 13.00
CA GLU A 275 -18.94 -6.18 13.34
C GLU A 275 -19.50 -5.31 12.21
N SER A 276 -18.88 -5.30 11.04
CA SER A 276 -19.29 -4.39 9.96
C SER A 276 -19.31 -5.01 8.57
N ASN A 277 -20.33 -4.68 7.79
CA ASN A 277 -20.43 -5.12 6.40
C ASN A 277 -19.65 -4.22 5.43
N GLN A 278 -19.08 -3.11 5.92
CA GLN A 278 -18.32 -2.16 5.09
C GLN A 278 -17.13 -1.56 5.84
N ARG A 279 -16.00 -1.42 5.15
CA ARG A 279 -14.81 -0.79 5.70
C ARG A 279 -14.21 0.21 4.71
N LEU A 280 -14.25 1.49 5.08
CA LEU A 280 -13.58 2.56 4.33
C LEU A 280 -12.17 2.77 4.88
N THR A 281 -11.21 2.95 3.99
CA THR A 281 -9.82 3.18 4.35
C THR A 281 -9.13 4.09 3.33
N ILE A 282 -8.14 4.85 3.81
CA ILE A 282 -7.33 5.75 3.00
C ILE A 282 -5.86 5.46 3.30
N TRP A 283 -5.09 5.21 2.25
CA TRP A 283 -3.64 5.14 2.35
C TRP A 283 -2.97 5.84 1.18
N TYR A 284 -1.72 6.19 1.39
CA TYR A 284 -0.83 6.80 0.41
C TYR A 284 0.43 5.95 0.27
N GLU A 285 0.88 5.69 -0.95
CA GLU A 285 2.15 5.01 -1.23
C GLU A 285 3.12 5.97 -1.92
N LEU A 286 4.37 5.98 -1.45
CA LEU A 286 5.47 6.63 -2.15
C LEU A 286 6.01 5.69 -3.24
N CYS A 287 5.51 5.87 -4.47
CA CYS A 287 5.81 5.01 -5.60
C CYS A 287 7.23 5.20 -6.15
N THR A 288 7.78 4.13 -6.74
CA THR A 288 9.01 4.19 -7.54
C THR A 288 8.71 4.55 -9.00
N ILE A 289 9.69 5.09 -9.73
CA ILE A 289 9.58 5.35 -11.17
C ILE A 289 9.24 4.05 -11.94
N GLU A 290 9.83 2.93 -11.54
CA GLU A 290 9.54 1.63 -12.15
C GLU A 290 8.09 1.20 -11.91
N GLN A 291 7.57 1.38 -10.69
CA GLN A 291 6.17 1.12 -10.39
C GLN A 291 5.24 1.98 -11.26
N LEU A 292 5.52 3.28 -11.36
CA LEU A 292 4.76 4.20 -12.22
C LEU A 292 4.77 3.75 -13.69
N LYS A 293 5.95 3.37 -14.22
CA LYS A 293 6.11 2.84 -15.58
C LYS A 293 5.35 1.54 -15.80
N SER A 294 5.34 0.65 -14.80
CA SER A 294 4.64 -0.64 -14.87
C SER A 294 3.11 -0.47 -14.96
N MET A 295 2.59 0.62 -14.38
CA MET A 295 1.16 0.96 -14.44
C MET A 295 0.74 1.50 -15.81
N SER A 296 1.66 2.10 -16.56
CA SER A 296 1.46 2.56 -17.95
C SER A 296 1.46 1.40 -18.97
N ILE A 297 0.52 0.47 -18.83
CA ILE A 297 -0.25 -0.30 -19.84
C ILE A 297 0.44 -0.92 -21.09
N THR A 298 1.73 -0.75 -21.37
CA THR A 298 2.36 -1.38 -22.53
C THR A 298 2.24 -2.91 -22.41
N GLY A 299 1.66 -3.53 -23.44
CA GLY A 299 1.48 -4.99 -23.50
C GLY A 299 0.30 -5.57 -22.71
N LYS A 300 -0.69 -4.78 -22.25
CA LYS A 300 -1.84 -5.32 -21.50
C LYS A 300 -2.63 -6.42 -22.22
N HIS A 301 -2.69 -6.34 -23.54
CA HIS A 301 -3.40 -7.30 -24.38
C HIS A 301 -2.48 -8.40 -24.93
N GLU A 302 -1.19 -8.38 -24.59
CA GLU A 302 -0.28 -9.46 -24.94
C GLU A 302 -0.71 -10.74 -24.24
N LYS A 303 -0.70 -11.84 -25.00
CA LYS A 303 -0.97 -13.17 -24.48
C LYS A 303 0.17 -13.58 -23.56
N MET A 304 -0.18 -14.09 -22.39
CA MET A 304 0.81 -14.67 -21.49
C MET A 304 1.21 -16.06 -22.01
N ALA A 305 2.50 -16.39 -21.89
CA ALA A 305 2.96 -17.74 -22.17
C ALA A 305 2.28 -18.73 -21.20
N PRO A 306 1.97 -19.98 -21.64
CA PRO A 306 1.41 -21.00 -20.76
C PRO A 306 2.42 -21.36 -19.66
N GLY A 307 1.90 -21.74 -18.50
CA GLY A 307 2.71 -22.18 -17.37
C GLY A 307 2.17 -21.68 -16.05
N THR A 308 3.05 -21.63 -15.05
CA THR A 308 2.72 -21.19 -13.71
C THR A 308 3.63 -20.05 -13.31
N VAL A 309 3.08 -19.01 -12.70
CA VAL A 309 3.83 -17.83 -12.28
C VAL A 309 3.78 -17.63 -10.78
N VAL A 310 4.83 -17.02 -10.24
CA VAL A 310 4.91 -16.60 -8.84
C VAL A 310 5.11 -15.09 -8.75
N PHE A 311 4.66 -14.51 -7.63
CA PHE A 311 4.86 -13.11 -7.30
C PHE A 311 5.67 -13.01 -6.02
N ASP A 312 6.79 -12.29 -6.06
CA ASP A 312 7.66 -12.15 -4.90
C ASP A 312 6.95 -11.45 -3.74
N ASN A 313 6.02 -10.56 -4.07
CA ASN A 313 5.26 -9.77 -3.11
C ASN A 313 3.99 -10.43 -2.59
N LEU A 314 3.79 -11.72 -2.88
CA LEU A 314 2.74 -12.55 -2.31
C LEU A 314 3.36 -13.69 -1.47
N PRO A 315 3.88 -13.40 -0.27
CA PRO A 315 4.55 -14.40 0.56
C PRO A 315 3.61 -15.54 0.92
N GLY A 316 4.07 -16.78 0.75
CA GLY A 316 3.29 -17.98 1.02
C GLY A 316 2.15 -18.26 0.04
N SER A 317 2.04 -17.50 -1.07
CA SER A 317 1.07 -17.80 -2.11
C SER A 317 1.49 -18.98 -2.97
N GLU A 318 0.53 -19.86 -3.25
CA GLU A 318 0.75 -20.93 -4.23
C GLU A 318 0.97 -20.35 -5.65
N PRO A 319 1.86 -20.98 -6.44
CA PRO A 319 2.05 -20.62 -7.84
C PRO A 319 0.72 -20.57 -8.62
N ILE A 320 0.56 -19.56 -9.47
CA ILE A 320 -0.71 -19.29 -10.16
C ILE A 320 -0.60 -19.69 -11.62
N ARG A 321 -1.49 -20.58 -12.05
CA ARG A 321 -1.55 -21.03 -13.44
C ARG A 321 -2.06 -19.91 -14.36
N VAL A 322 -1.39 -19.74 -15.49
CA VAL A 322 -1.87 -18.93 -16.63
C VAL A 322 -2.88 -19.75 -17.43
N LEU A 323 -4.07 -19.20 -17.67
CA LEU A 323 -5.12 -19.87 -18.43
C LEU A 323 -4.84 -19.81 -19.94
N PRO A 324 -5.38 -20.75 -20.74
CA PRO A 324 -5.26 -20.69 -22.19
C PRO A 324 -5.74 -19.34 -22.74
N ASP A 325 -4.96 -18.75 -23.64
CA ASP A 325 -5.24 -17.46 -24.28
C ASP A 325 -5.43 -16.27 -23.32
N GLU A 326 -4.99 -16.38 -22.07
CA GLU A 326 -5.13 -15.30 -21.10
C GLU A 326 -4.20 -14.13 -21.46
N SER A 327 -4.77 -12.93 -21.58
CA SER A 327 -3.95 -11.73 -21.70
C SER A 327 -3.37 -11.34 -20.35
N LYS A 328 -2.26 -10.57 -20.36
CA LYS A 328 -1.68 -10.04 -19.11
C LYS A 328 -2.71 -9.26 -18.27
N LEU A 329 -3.59 -8.50 -18.90
CA LEU A 329 -4.65 -7.77 -18.21
C LEU A 329 -5.68 -8.70 -17.60
N ASP A 330 -6.12 -9.73 -18.32
CA ASP A 330 -7.12 -10.68 -17.81
C ASP A 330 -6.56 -11.47 -16.63
N PHE A 331 -5.29 -11.89 -16.72
CA PHE A 331 -4.57 -12.52 -15.62
C PHE A 331 -4.54 -11.62 -14.38
N LEU A 332 -4.11 -10.37 -14.53
CA LEU A 332 -4.02 -9.42 -13.42
C LEU A 332 -5.39 -9.10 -12.80
N LYS A 333 -6.46 -8.98 -13.59
CA LYS A 333 -7.84 -8.84 -13.09
C LYS A 333 -8.27 -10.06 -12.29
N ARG A 334 -7.92 -11.27 -12.74
CA ARG A 334 -8.20 -12.52 -12.01
C ARG A 334 -7.42 -12.60 -10.71
N ILE A 335 -6.17 -12.13 -10.67
CA ILE A 335 -5.41 -12.00 -9.41
C ILE A 335 -6.13 -11.04 -8.46
N GLU A 336 -6.53 -9.87 -8.94
CA GLU A 336 -7.25 -8.90 -8.11
C GLU A 336 -8.57 -9.50 -7.58
N SER A 337 -9.30 -10.24 -8.40
CA SER A 337 -10.54 -10.91 -7.99
C SER A 337 -10.34 -12.04 -6.98
N SER A 338 -9.28 -12.84 -7.12
CA SER A 338 -9.06 -14.04 -6.30
C SER A 338 -8.19 -13.80 -5.07
N ARG A 339 -7.43 -12.70 -5.05
CA ARG A 339 -6.46 -12.36 -3.99
C ARG A 339 -6.69 -10.97 -3.39
N GLY A 340 -7.57 -10.15 -3.97
CA GLY A 340 -7.82 -8.78 -3.50
C GLY A 340 -6.65 -7.82 -3.73
N LEU A 341 -5.55 -8.27 -4.36
CA LEU A 341 -4.35 -7.48 -4.62
C LEU A 341 -4.55 -6.63 -5.88
N SER A 342 -4.37 -5.31 -5.76
CA SER A 342 -4.56 -4.44 -6.91
C SER A 342 -3.44 -4.59 -7.94
N MET A 343 -3.78 -4.44 -9.23
CA MET A 343 -2.80 -4.55 -10.32
C MET A 343 -1.59 -3.63 -10.19
N SER A 344 -1.74 -2.45 -9.56
CA SER A 344 -0.62 -1.51 -9.31
C SER A 344 0.40 -2.01 -8.27
N LYS A 345 0.01 -3.05 -7.52
CA LYS A 345 0.83 -3.71 -6.50
C LYS A 345 1.39 -5.03 -7.03
N SER A 346 0.81 -5.59 -8.09
CA SER A 346 1.29 -6.82 -8.73
C SER A 346 2.57 -6.54 -9.52
N LYS A 347 3.68 -7.13 -9.08
CA LYS A 347 4.93 -7.13 -9.83
C LYS A 347 4.81 -7.85 -11.17
N PRO A 348 5.80 -7.70 -12.07
CA PRO A 348 5.94 -8.61 -13.20
C PRO A 348 5.95 -10.07 -12.72
N PRO A 349 5.09 -10.95 -13.28
CA PRO A 349 5.05 -12.35 -12.88
C PRO A 349 6.36 -13.07 -13.26
N ARG A 350 6.91 -13.87 -12.35
CA ARG A 350 8.06 -14.74 -12.66
C ARG A 350 7.57 -16.13 -13.00
N TYR A 351 7.88 -16.62 -14.19
CA TYR A 351 7.55 -17.98 -14.59
C TYR A 351 8.36 -18.99 -13.78
N LYS A 352 7.66 -19.92 -13.14
CA LYS A 352 8.27 -21.07 -12.51
C LYS A 352 8.56 -22.08 -13.63
N LEU A 353 9.84 -22.32 -13.91
CA LEU A 353 10.22 -23.40 -14.80
C LEU A 353 9.69 -24.70 -14.19
N ASP A 354 8.79 -25.37 -14.90
CA ASP A 354 8.45 -26.74 -14.56
C ASP A 354 9.76 -27.53 -14.59
N LYS A 355 10.08 -28.24 -13.50
CA LYS A 355 11.24 -29.11 -13.49
C LYS A 355 11.01 -30.15 -14.58
N HIS A 356 11.60 -29.94 -15.75
CA HIS A 356 11.69 -30.99 -16.75
C HIS A 356 12.44 -32.14 -16.07
N VAL A 357 11.71 -33.22 -15.79
CA VAL A 357 12.34 -34.48 -15.39
C VAL A 357 13.11 -34.93 -16.62
N VAL A 358 14.40 -34.61 -16.65
CA VAL A 358 15.32 -35.18 -17.64
C VAL A 358 15.44 -36.65 -17.28
N SER A 359 14.58 -37.48 -17.87
CA SER A 359 14.75 -38.93 -17.83
C SER A 359 15.93 -39.26 -18.74
N TYR A 360 17.08 -39.60 -18.14
CA TYR A 360 18.16 -40.21 -18.90
C TYR A 360 17.69 -41.59 -19.39
N PRO A 361 17.91 -41.93 -20.68
CA PRO A 361 17.61 -43.28 -21.14
C PRO A 361 18.40 -44.28 -20.30
N THR A 362 17.69 -45.22 -19.68
CA THR A 362 18.29 -46.32 -18.92
C THR A 362 19.29 -47.03 -19.85
N PRO A 363 20.56 -47.25 -19.43
CA PRO A 363 21.54 -47.90 -20.29
C PRO A 363 21.00 -49.26 -20.72
N ILE A 364 20.94 -49.47 -22.04
CA ILE A 364 20.55 -50.74 -22.65
C ILE A 364 21.52 -51.79 -22.10
N LYS A 365 21.01 -52.75 -21.32
CA LYS A 365 21.78 -53.94 -20.96
C LYS A 365 22.14 -54.64 -22.26
N LYS A 366 23.44 -54.70 -22.57
CA LYS A 366 23.94 -55.60 -23.61
C LYS A 366 23.70 -57.02 -23.11
N GLU A 367 22.88 -57.77 -23.84
CA GLU A 367 22.74 -59.24 -23.68
C GLU A 367 23.98 -59.97 -24.16
#